data_AF-F8C7Y3-F1
#
_entry.id   AF-F8C7Y3-F1
#
_cell.length_a   1.000
_cell.length_b   1.000
_cell.length_c   1.000
_cell.angle_alpha   90.00
_cell.angle_beta   90.00
_cell.angle_gamma   90.00
#
_symmetry.space_group_name_H-M   'P 1'
#
loop_
_entity.id
_entity.type
_entity.pdbx_description
1 polymer ?
#
loop_
_entity_poly.entity_id
_entity_poly.type
_entity_poly.pdbx_seq_one_letter_code
_entity_poly.pdbx_strand_id
1 'polypeptide(L)' 'MTNDALLFALDLPPRPFEGQKTRKCDPDQGEVFINGGCWVELKKEAPCGDKLYEHKGKCFRPAAKPTESPRSISR' A
#
# COMPACT_ATOMS: atom_id res chain seq x y z
N MET A 1 21.81 -4.34 26.93
CA MET A 1 20.40 -3.90 26.89
C MET A 1 20.38 -2.79 25.87
N THR A 2 20.09 -3.05 24.60
CA THR A 2 18.77 -3.36 24.05
C THR A 2 18.90 -4.19 22.78
N ASN A 3 17.97 -5.13 22.59
CA ASN A 3 17.85 -5.95 21.39
C ASN A 3 17.47 -5.07 20.21
N ASP A 4 18.44 -4.67 19.39
CA ASP A 4 18.25 -4.23 18.00
C ASP A 4 17.78 -5.43 17.18
N ALA A 5 16.53 -5.83 17.40
CA ALA A 5 15.81 -6.57 16.38
C ALA A 5 15.84 -5.67 15.14
N LEU A 6 16.60 -6.09 14.13
CA LEU A 6 16.50 -5.61 12.77
C LEU A 6 15.04 -5.75 12.32
N LEU A 7 14.23 -4.74 12.63
CA LEU A 7 12.86 -4.59 12.19
C LEU A 7 12.94 -4.12 10.75
N PHE A 8 13.07 -5.07 9.82
CA PHE A 8 13.06 -4.84 8.37
C PHE A 8 11.66 -4.40 7.90
N ALA A 9 11.18 -3.26 8.40
CA ALA A 9 10.04 -2.59 7.81
C ALA A 9 10.48 -2.05 6.44
N LEU A 10 9.70 -2.34 5.39
CA LEU A 10 10.00 -1.82 4.06
C LEU A 10 9.65 -0.32 4.04
N ASP A 11 10.61 0.53 3.71
CA ASP A 11 10.30 1.94 3.49
C ASP A 11 9.40 2.11 2.28
N LEU A 12 8.44 3.03 2.39
CA LEU A 12 7.54 3.36 1.29
C LEU A 12 8.34 3.99 0.12
N PRO A 13 8.33 3.39 -1.09
CA PRO A 13 9.16 3.86 -2.21
C PRO A 13 8.75 5.26 -2.68
N PRO A 14 9.68 6.04 -3.26
CA PRO A 14 9.41 7.41 -3.73
C PRO A 14 8.56 7.47 -4.99
N ARG A 15 8.32 6.33 -5.66
CA ARG A 15 7.46 6.22 -6.84
C ARG A 15 6.55 5.00 -6.73
N PRO A 16 5.39 5.00 -7.38
CA PRO A 16 4.48 3.85 -7.38
C PRO A 16 5.06 2.66 -8.13
N PHE A 17 4.62 1.46 -7.76
CA PHE A 17 4.93 0.24 -8.50
C PHE A 17 4.19 0.17 -9.83
N GLU A 18 4.72 -0.62 -10.76
CA GLU A 18 3.97 -1.01 -11.95
C GLU A 18 2.70 -1.76 -11.54
N GLY A 19 1.57 -1.41 -12.16
CA GLY A 19 0.26 -1.97 -11.79
C GLY A 19 -0.36 -1.40 -10.50
N GLN A 20 0.33 -0.52 -9.76
CA GLN A 20 -0.27 0.18 -8.62
C GLN A 20 -1.28 1.24 -9.11
N LYS A 21 -2.37 1.38 -8.38
CA LYS A 21 -3.37 2.42 -8.58
C LYS A 21 -2.74 3.77 -8.24
N THR A 22 -2.73 4.70 -9.19
CA THR A 22 -2.10 6.02 -9.03
C THR A 22 -3.12 7.17 -9.07
N ARG A 23 -4.40 6.87 -9.23
CA ARG A 23 -5.48 7.85 -9.33
C ARG A 23 -6.74 7.29 -8.67
N LYS A 24 -7.63 8.19 -8.24
CA LYS A 24 -8.96 7.86 -7.67
C LYS A 24 -8.84 6.87 -6.51
N CYS A 25 -7.98 7.17 -5.54
CA CYS A 25 -7.89 6.36 -4.32
C CYS A 25 -9.26 6.27 -3.66
N ASP A 26 -9.59 5.09 -3.15
CA ASP A 26 -10.86 4.75 -2.54
C ASP A 26 -10.77 4.87 -1.00
N PRO A 27 -11.26 5.98 -0.41
CA PRO A 27 -11.21 6.18 1.04
C PRO A 27 -12.08 5.15 1.80
N ASP A 28 -13.13 4.60 1.19
CA ASP A 28 -13.98 3.57 1.82
C ASP A 28 -13.21 2.24 1.96
N GLN A 29 -12.18 2.02 1.15
CA GLN A 29 -11.24 0.90 1.27
C GLN A 29 -10.00 1.24 2.11
N GLY A 30 -9.96 2.43 2.73
CA GLY A 30 -8.80 2.91 3.49
C GLY A 30 -7.60 3.29 2.62
N GLU A 31 -7.83 3.63 1.34
CA GLU A 31 -6.75 4.07 0.45
C GLU A 31 -6.41 5.55 0.66
N VAL A 32 -5.12 5.84 0.77
CA VAL A 32 -4.55 7.19 0.88
C VAL A 32 -3.54 7.43 -0.23
N PHE A 33 -3.41 8.68 -0.66
CA PHE A 33 -2.47 9.06 -1.71
C PHE A 33 -1.11 9.42 -1.11
N ILE A 34 -0.09 8.60 -1.40
CA ILE A 34 1.29 8.78 -0.92
C ILE A 34 2.26 8.49 -2.07
N ASN A 35 3.25 9.37 -2.27
CA ASN A 35 4.30 9.23 -3.29
C ASN A 35 3.78 8.92 -4.70
N GLY A 36 2.64 9.52 -5.09
CA GLY A 36 2.06 9.32 -6.43
C GLY A 36 1.17 8.07 -6.58
N GLY A 37 1.04 7.25 -5.53
CA GLY A 37 0.30 5.99 -5.53
C GLY A 37 -0.80 5.97 -4.47
N CYS A 38 -1.79 5.10 -4.66
CA CYS A 38 -2.78 4.76 -3.67
C CYS A 38 -2.25 3.63 -2.79
N TRP A 39 -2.35 3.82 -1.48
CA TRP A 39 -1.85 2.93 -0.44
C TRP A 39 -2.96 2.60 0.53
N VAL A 40 -3.15 1.33 0.85
CA VAL A 40 -4.15 0.91 1.83
C VAL A 40 -3.52 0.98 3.21
N GLU A 41 -4.03 1.87 4.07
CA GLU A 41 -3.64 1.92 5.49
C GLU A 41 -4.20 0.70 6.22
N LEU A 42 -3.34 -0.03 6.93
CA LEU A 42 -3.74 -1.19 7.73
C LEU A 42 -3.87 -0.79 9.20
N LYS A 43 -4.81 -1.42 9.92
CA LYS A 43 -4.96 -1.30 11.38
C LYS A 43 -3.87 -2.07 12.14
N LYS A 44 -2.62 -1.97 11.67
CA LYS A 44 -1.43 -2.56 12.28
C LYS A 44 -0.44 -1.44 12.52
N GLU A 45 0.01 -1.33 13.76
CA GLU A 45 1.06 -0.40 14.15
C GLU A 45 2.44 -0.98 13.83
N ALA A 46 3.43 -0.10 13.62
CA ALA A 46 4.81 -0.51 13.45
C ALA A 46 5.30 -1.36 14.65
N PRO A 47 6.18 -2.34 14.42
CA PRO A 47 6.85 -2.67 13.16
C PRO A 47 5.98 -3.47 12.18
N CYS A 48 6.03 -3.05 10.92
CA CYS A 48 5.20 -3.61 9.86
C CYS A 48 5.64 -5.01 9.40
N GLY A 49 6.92 -5.35 9.62
CA GLY A 49 7.55 -6.59 9.17
C GLY A 49 7.97 -6.51 7.70
N ASP A 50 8.38 -7.65 7.13
CA ASP A 50 9.01 -7.80 5.82
C ASP A 50 8.05 -7.73 4.62
N LYS A 51 6.73 -7.72 4.87
CA LYS A 51 5.71 -7.78 3.80
C LYS A 51 4.93 -6.49 3.62
N LEU A 52 5.12 -5.53 4.52
CA LEU A 52 4.33 -4.31 4.61
C LEU A 52 5.25 -3.11 4.61
N TYR A 53 4.76 -2.02 4.05
CA TYR A 53 5.50 -0.78 3.95
C TYR A 53 5.19 0.10 5.14
N GLU A 54 6.22 0.62 5.80
CA GLU A 54 6.07 1.56 6.89
C GLU A 54 6.12 2.99 6.38
N HIS A 55 5.21 3.82 6.86
CA HIS A 55 5.26 5.25 6.65
C HIS A 55 4.67 5.97 7.86
N LYS A 56 5.46 6.83 8.51
CA LYS A 56 5.06 7.60 9.71
C LYS A 56 4.49 6.72 10.83
N GLY A 57 5.10 5.55 11.08
CA GLY A 57 4.71 4.62 12.15
C GLY A 57 3.46 3.76 11.85
N LYS A 58 2.94 3.84 10.63
CA LYS A 58 1.79 3.05 10.16
C LYS A 58 2.18 2.09 9.05
N CYS A 59 1.40 1.02 8.89
CA CYS A 59 1.64 -0.01 7.90
C CYS A 59 0.73 0.11 6.68
N PHE A 60 1.30 -0.06 5.50
CA PHE A 60 0.63 0.09 4.22
C PHE A 60 0.92 -1.07 3.27
N ARG A 61 -0.03 -1.30 2.36
CA ARG A 61 0.18 -2.11 1.15
C ARG A 61 -0.21 -1.32 -0.09
N PRO A 62 0.45 -1.54 -1.25
CA PRO A 62 0.07 -0.86 -2.47
C PRO A 62 -1.33 -1.31 -2.93
N ALA A 63 -2.19 -0.36 -3.30
CA ALA A 63 -3.47 -0.66 -3.92
C ALA A 63 -3.24 -1.03 -5.39
N ALA A 64 -3.72 -2.20 -5.83
CA ALA A 64 -3.64 -2.59 -7.23
C ALA A 64 -4.62 -1.77 -8.09
N LYS A 65 -4.28 -1.53 -9.36
CA LYS A 65 -5.27 -1.03 -10.33
C LYS A 65 -6.44 -2.02 -10.40
N PRO A 66 -7.68 -1.55 -10.59
CA PRO A 66 -8.79 -2.44 -10.87
C PRO A 66 -8.42 -3.28 -12.09
N THR A 67 -8.49 -4.61 -11.96
CA THR A 67 -8.49 -5.47 -13.14
C THR A 67 -9.75 -5.10 -13.92
N GLU A 68 -9.60 -4.66 -15.16
CA GLU A 68 -10.74 -4.55 -16.06
C GLU A 68 -11.26 -5.97 -16.25
N SER A 69 -12.29 -6.35 -15.48
CA SER A 69 -13.04 -7.57 -15.77
C SER A 69 -13.49 -7.44 -17.23
N PRO A 70 -13.25 -8.43 -18.11
CA PRO A 70 -13.74 -8.35 -19.47
C PRO A 70 -15.24 -8.13 -19.39
N ARG A 71 -15.69 -6.94 -19.82
CA ARG A 71 -17.12 -6.68 -19.92
C ARG A 71 -17.63 -7.67 -20.95
N SER A 72 -18.41 -8.67 -20.53
CA SER A 72 -19.24 -9.41 -21.47
C SER A 72 -20.09 -8.39 -22.20
N ILE A 73 -19.79 -8.15 -23.47
CA ILE A 73 -20.69 -7.47 -24.39
C ILE A 73 -21.89 -8.42 -24.53
N SER A 74 -22.93 -8.19 -23.73
CA SER A 74 -24.24 -8.76 -24.03
C SER A 74 -24.77 -8.03 -25.25
N ARG A 75 -24.93 -8.77 -26.34
CA ARG A 75 -25.47 -8.33 -27.63
C ARG A 75 -27.00 -8.25 -27.58
#